data_AF-A0A959YCQ9-F1
#
_entry.id   AF-A0A959YCQ9-F1
#
_cell.length_a   1.000
_cell.length_b   1.000
_cell.length_c   1.000
_cell.angle_alpha   90.00
_cell.angle_beta   90.00
_cell.angle_gamma   90.00
#
_symmetry.space_group_name_H-M   'P 1'
#
loop_
_entity.id
_entity.type
_entity.pdbx_description
1 polymer ?
#
loop_
_entity_poly.entity_id
_entity_poly.type
_entity_poly.pdbx_seq_one_letter_code
_entity_poly.pdbx_strand_id
1 'polypeptide(L)'
;MSKKDTFATAMTEGYTFKGEALVLGGAMLDGDVPEGALVKVPLRTMNRHGLIAGATGTGKTKTLQVITEQLALSGVPTLLMDIKGDLSGLAAPGTTNPKIEARHVKLGLPYVPEALPVELLSLSDE
;
A
#
# COMPACT_ATOMS: atom_id res chain seq x y z
N MET A 1 29.39 10.78 1.53
CA MET A 1 27.95 10.49 1.65
C MET A 1 27.59 10.41 3.12
N SER A 2 26.46 10.99 3.52
CA SER A 2 25.95 10.81 4.88
C SER A 2 25.39 9.39 5.07
N LYS A 3 25.21 8.95 6.32
CA LYS A 3 24.54 7.67 6.65
C LYS A 3 23.16 7.57 5.99
N LYS A 4 22.44 8.69 5.95
CA LYS A 4 21.11 8.81 5.33
C LYS A 4 21.16 8.61 3.82
N ASP A 5 22.14 9.22 3.14
CA ASP A 5 22.32 9.09 1.69
C ASP A 5 22.69 7.65 1.29
N THR A 6 23.60 7.03 2.06
CA THR A 6 24.00 5.65 1.84
C THR A 6 22.81 4.69 2.00
N PHE A 7 21.98 4.90 3.03
CA PHE A 7 20.77 4.10 3.23
C PHE A 7 19.75 4.32 2.13
N ALA A 8 19.47 5.57 1.75
CA ALA A 8 18.55 5.88 0.66
C ALA A 8 18.99 5.26 -0.66
N THR A 9 20.29 5.29 -0.96
CA THR A 9 20.88 4.67 -2.14
C THR A 9 20.68 3.15 -2.11
N ALA A 10 21.05 2.49 -1.00
CA ALA A 10 20.89 1.04 -0.84
C ALA A 10 19.42 0.61 -0.97
N MET A 11 18.48 1.38 -0.42
CA MET A 11 17.04 1.14 -0.54
C MET A 11 16.56 1.31 -1.99
N THR A 12 16.99 2.38 -2.67
CA THR A 12 16.58 2.63 -4.06
C THR A 12 17.08 1.54 -4.99
N GLU A 13 18.36 1.15 -4.86
CA GLU A 13 18.98 0.09 -5.65
C GLU A 13 18.37 -1.29 -5.34
N GLY A 14 18.20 -1.62 -4.05
CA GLY A 14 17.66 -2.91 -3.61
C GLY A 14 16.20 -3.15 -3.99
N TYR A 15 15.43 -2.08 -4.19
CA TYR A 15 14.03 -2.14 -4.63
C TYR A 15 13.86 -1.73 -6.10
N THR A 16 14.89 -1.90 -6.93
CA THR A 16 14.79 -1.75 -8.39
C THR A 16 14.36 -3.06 -9.04
N PHE A 17 13.22 -3.04 -9.72
CA PHE A 17 12.65 -4.22 -10.38
C PHE A 17 12.35 -3.93 -11.85
N LYS A 18 12.33 -4.99 -12.68
CA LYS A 18 11.82 -4.90 -14.05
C LYS A 18 10.29 -4.94 -14.03
N GLY A 19 9.65 -4.03 -14.76
CA GLY A 19 8.19 -3.93 -14.85
C GLY A 19 7.56 -3.21 -13.66
N GLU A 20 6.25 -3.34 -13.53
CA GLU A 20 5.45 -2.69 -12.49
C GLU A 20 5.72 -3.29 -11.10
N ALA A 21 5.53 -2.46 -10.07
CA ALA A 21 5.69 -2.83 -8.68
C ALA A 21 4.70 -2.08 -7.80
N LEU A 22 4.18 -2.76 -6.78
CA LEU A 22 3.38 -2.16 -5.73
C LEU A 22 4.29 -1.44 -4.74
N VAL A 23 3.92 -0.25 -4.28
CA VAL A 23 4.60 0.49 -3.20
C VAL A 23 3.91 0.16 -1.88
N LEU A 24 4.64 -0.43 -0.92
CA LEU A 24 4.09 -0.79 0.39
C LEU A 24 4.32 0.29 1.45
N GLY A 25 5.29 1.19 1.23
CA GLY A 25 5.61 2.27 2.16
C GLY A 25 7.03 2.80 1.95
N GLY A 26 7.53 3.54 2.93
CA GLY A 26 8.91 4.04 2.98
C GLY A 26 9.70 3.35 4.07
N ALA A 27 10.95 3.02 3.78
CA ALA A 27 11.87 2.50 4.78
C ALA A 27 12.31 3.60 5.74
N MET A 28 12.46 3.24 7.01
CA MET A 28 12.76 4.17 8.07
C MET A 28 14.20 3.97 8.54
N LEU A 29 14.91 5.08 8.73
CA LEU A 29 16.23 5.13 9.34
C LEU A 29 16.22 6.18 10.45
N ASP A 30 16.54 5.77 11.68
CA ASP A 30 16.65 6.65 12.84
C ASP A 30 15.40 7.53 13.09
N GLY A 31 14.20 6.98 12.81
CA GLY A 31 12.91 7.66 12.99
C GLY A 31 12.49 8.57 11.83
N ASP A 32 13.31 8.70 10.80
CA ASP A 32 13.01 9.46 9.59
C ASP A 32 12.81 8.52 8.40
N VAL A 33 12.10 9.00 7.37
CA VAL A 33 11.92 8.30 6.09
C VAL A 33 12.75 9.05 5.05
N PRO A 34 13.95 8.54 4.69
CA PRO A 34 14.76 9.19 3.68
C PRO A 34 14.02 9.26 2.34
N GLU A 35 14.18 10.38 1.64
CA GLU A 35 13.52 10.59 0.35
C GLU A 35 13.90 9.49 -0.64
N GLY A 36 12.92 8.99 -1.39
CA GLY A 36 13.11 7.94 -2.39
C GLY A 36 13.29 6.52 -1.84
N ALA A 37 13.43 6.33 -0.52
CA ALA A 37 13.61 5.02 0.11
C ALA A 37 12.30 4.20 0.19
N LEU A 38 11.60 4.05 -0.94
CA LEU A 38 10.33 3.33 -1.05
C LEU A 38 10.56 1.81 -1.04
N VAL A 39 9.77 1.13 -0.22
CA VAL A 39 9.67 -0.34 -0.18
C VAL A 39 8.65 -0.77 -1.23
N LYS A 40 9.10 -1.57 -2.19
CA LYS A 40 8.31 -2.00 -3.34
C LYS A 40 8.25 -3.53 -3.44
N VAL A 41 7.19 -4.05 -4.07
CA VAL A 41 7.06 -5.48 -4.39
C VAL A 41 6.74 -5.61 -5.89
N PRO A 42 7.53 -6.36 -6.68
CA PRO A 42 7.26 -6.49 -8.10
C PRO A 42 5.90 -7.14 -8.34
N LEU A 43 5.09 -6.57 -9.23
CA LEU A 43 3.72 -7.03 -9.49
C LEU A 43 3.69 -8.52 -9.90
N ARG A 44 4.67 -8.95 -10.71
CA ARG A 44 4.86 -10.35 -11.14
C ARG A 44 5.03 -11.37 -10.00
N THR A 45 5.29 -10.91 -8.77
CA THR A 45 5.46 -11.78 -7.60
C THR A 45 4.18 -11.93 -6.77
N MET A 46 3.13 -11.16 -7.10
CA MET A 46 1.83 -11.19 -6.42
C MET A 46 0.99 -12.43 -6.73
N ASN A 47 1.47 -13.31 -7.60
CA ASN A 47 0.93 -14.65 -7.82
C ASN A 47 1.40 -15.68 -6.78
N ARG A 48 2.16 -15.25 -5.77
CA ARG A 48 2.57 -16.08 -4.63
C ARG A 48 1.71 -15.78 -3.40
N HIS A 49 1.48 -16.81 -2.60
CA HIS A 49 0.80 -16.63 -1.32
C HIS A 49 1.62 -15.75 -0.37
N GLY A 50 0.93 -14.89 0.37
CA GLY A 50 1.51 -14.03 1.39
C GLY A 50 0.67 -14.04 2.66
N LEU A 51 1.26 -13.60 3.77
CA LEU A 51 0.61 -13.49 5.07
C LEU A 51 0.79 -12.08 5.62
N ILE A 52 -0.31 -11.39 5.90
CA ILE A 52 -0.30 -10.12 6.64
C ILE A 52 -0.64 -10.43 8.10
N ALA A 53 0.36 -10.36 8.97
CA ALA A 53 0.23 -10.61 10.40
C ALA A 53 0.66 -9.39 11.23
N GLY A 54 0.11 -9.26 12.44
CA GLY A 54 0.39 -8.15 13.35
C GLY A 54 -0.67 -8.03 14.44
N ALA A 55 -0.38 -7.26 15.49
CA ALA A 55 -1.34 -7.00 16.57
C ALA A 55 -2.53 -6.14 16.10
N THR A 56 -3.57 -6.02 16.92
CA THR A 56 -4.69 -5.11 16.64
C THR A 56 -4.18 -3.67 16.56
N GLY A 57 -4.66 -2.91 15.58
CA GLY A 57 -4.24 -1.51 15.39
C GLY A 57 -2.91 -1.30 14.65
N THR A 58 -2.18 -2.36 14.27
CA THR A 58 -0.89 -2.22 13.55
C THR A 58 -1.02 -2.06 12.03
N GLY A 59 -2.24 -1.79 11.54
CA GLY A 59 -2.46 -1.47 10.12
C GLY A 59 -2.69 -2.66 9.19
N LYS A 60 -2.93 -3.89 9.68
CA LYS A 60 -3.22 -5.08 8.84
C LYS A 60 -4.23 -4.79 7.73
N THR A 61 -5.38 -4.24 8.09
CA THR A 61 -6.45 -3.89 7.14
C THR A 61 -6.02 -2.80 6.16
N LYS A 62 -5.26 -1.80 6.62
CA LYS A 62 -4.76 -0.74 5.73
C LYS A 62 -3.71 -1.25 4.75
N THR A 63 -2.84 -2.16 5.17
CA THR A 63 -1.90 -2.83 4.26
C THR A 63 -2.66 -3.62 3.19
N LEU A 64 -3.71 -4.35 3.58
CA LEU A 64 -4.55 -5.08 2.63
C LEU A 64 -5.26 -4.15 1.64
N GLN A 65 -5.80 -3.02 2.11
CA GLN A 65 -6.40 -2.00 1.25
C GLN A 65 -5.39 -1.43 0.25
N VAL A 66 -4.21 -1.01 0.71
CA VAL A 66 -3.15 -0.46 -0.16
C VAL A 66 -2.70 -1.45 -1.24
N ILE A 67 -2.61 -2.75 -0.90
CA ILE A 67 -2.29 -3.79 -1.88
C ILE A 67 -3.44 -3.95 -2.87
N THR A 68 -4.68 -4.00 -2.39
CA THR A 68 -5.88 -4.17 -3.23
C THR A 68 -6.04 -3.01 -4.20
N GLU A 69 -5.91 -1.77 -3.72
CA GLU A 69 -5.99 -0.54 -4.52
C GLU A 69 -5.01 -0.60 -5.68
N GLN A 70 -3.74 -0.89 -5.40
CA GLN A 70 -2.73 -0.93 -6.43
C GLN A 70 -2.89 -2.13 -7.39
N LEU A 71 -3.37 -3.29 -6.92
CA LEU A 71 -3.70 -4.41 -7.80
C LEU A 71 -4.84 -4.05 -8.76
N ALA A 72 -5.92 -3.45 -8.25
CA ALA A 72 -7.05 -3.00 -9.05
C ALA A 72 -6.62 -1.95 -10.09
N LEU A 73 -5.82 -0.95 -9.68
CA LEU A 73 -5.26 0.07 -10.58
C LEU A 73 -4.28 -0.50 -11.61
N SER A 74 -3.64 -1.62 -11.31
CA SER A 74 -2.80 -2.38 -12.27
C SER A 74 -3.62 -3.33 -13.16
N GLY A 75 -4.95 -3.26 -13.09
CA GLY A 75 -5.86 -4.10 -13.89
C GLY A 75 -5.94 -5.56 -13.43
N VAL A 76 -5.51 -5.87 -12.21
CA VAL A 76 -5.57 -7.23 -11.64
C VAL A 76 -6.91 -7.43 -10.92
N PRO A 77 -7.77 -8.37 -11.39
CA PRO A 77 -9.01 -8.70 -10.69
C PRO A 77 -8.70 -9.23 -9.29
N THR A 78 -9.31 -8.62 -8.27
CA THR A 78 -9.05 -8.95 -6.87
C THR A 78 -10.36 -9.29 -6.17
N LEU A 79 -10.47 -10.52 -5.66
CA LEU A 79 -11.59 -10.96 -4.84
C LEU A 79 -11.18 -10.89 -3.36
N LEU A 80 -12.00 -10.21 -2.55
CA LEU A 80 -11.76 -10.03 -1.13
C LEU A 80 -12.92 -10.57 -0.30
N MET A 81 -12.60 -11.18 0.84
CA MET A 81 -13.60 -11.48 1.88
C MET A 81 -13.57 -10.38 2.93
N ASP A 82 -14.68 -9.64 3.04
CA ASP A 82 -14.80 -8.55 4.02
C ASP A 82 -15.63 -8.95 5.24
N ILE A 83 -15.03 -9.73 6.13
CA ILE A 83 -15.71 -10.25 7.33
C ILE A 83 -16.12 -9.11 8.29
N LYS A 84 -15.38 -8.00 8.30
CA LYS A 84 -15.56 -6.91 9.26
C LYS A 84 -16.23 -5.66 8.68
N GLY A 85 -16.48 -5.63 7.38
CA GLY A 85 -16.97 -4.45 6.67
C GLY A 85 -15.90 -3.36 6.46
N ASP A 86 -14.64 -3.63 6.80
CA ASP A 86 -13.58 -2.63 6.74
C ASP A 86 -13.06 -2.43 5.31
N LEU A 87 -13.27 -3.37 4.38
CA LEU A 87 -12.75 -3.33 3.01
C LEU A 87 -13.75 -2.73 2.02
N SER A 88 -15.05 -2.81 2.32
CA SER A 88 -16.13 -2.21 1.52
C SER A 88 -15.94 -0.71 1.27
N GLY A 89 -15.22 -0.01 2.16
CA GLY A 89 -14.83 1.38 1.99
C GLY A 89 -13.98 1.69 0.76
N LEU A 90 -13.39 0.68 0.10
CA LEU A 90 -12.70 0.82 -1.19
C LEU A 90 -13.64 1.30 -2.32
N ALA A 91 -14.95 1.10 -2.17
CA ALA A 91 -15.97 1.52 -3.14
C ALA A 91 -16.31 3.02 -3.07
N ALA A 92 -15.74 3.77 -2.12
CA ALA A 92 -16.00 5.19 -1.92
C ALA A 92 -14.70 6.00 -1.88
N PRO A 93 -14.71 7.27 -2.32
CA PRO A 93 -13.54 8.11 -2.19
C PRO A 93 -13.21 8.33 -0.71
N GLY A 94 -11.92 8.22 -0.38
CA GLY A 94 -11.43 8.54 0.96
C GLY A 94 -11.58 10.03 1.31
N THR A 95 -11.23 10.37 2.55
CA THR A 95 -11.10 11.77 2.98
C THR A 95 -9.65 12.07 3.34
N THR A 96 -9.21 13.30 3.06
CA THR A 96 -7.91 13.78 3.53
C THR A 96 -8.01 14.29 4.97
N ASN A 97 -6.90 14.21 5.69
CA ASN A 97 -6.72 14.86 6.98
C ASN A 97 -5.22 15.18 7.19
N PRO A 98 -4.86 16.01 8.20
CA PRO A 98 -3.48 16.43 8.41
C PRO A 98 -2.48 15.27 8.61
N LYS A 99 -2.93 14.13 9.18
CA LYS A 99 -2.05 12.96 9.37
C LYS A 99 -1.78 12.25 8.05
N ILE A 100 -2.79 12.15 7.18
CA ILE A 100 -2.67 11.57 5.84
C ILE A 100 -1.74 12.46 5.00
N GLU A 101 -1.97 13.76 4.99
CA GLU A 101 -1.15 14.73 4.24
C GLU A 101 0.31 14.67 4.69
N ALA A 102 0.57 14.75 6.00
CA ALA A 102 1.93 14.68 6.54
C ALA A 102 2.64 13.37 6.18
N ARG A 103 1.90 12.24 6.14
CA ARG A 103 2.46 10.95 5.71
C ARG A 103 2.82 10.94 4.23
N HIS A 104 1.94 11.46 3.38
CA HIS A 104 2.16 11.50 1.93
C HIS A 104 3.28 12.45 1.54
N VAL A 105 3.41 13.59 2.22
CA VAL A 105 4.57 14.48 2.12
C VAL A 105 5.87 13.75 2.49
N LYS A 106 5.88 13.02 3.61
CA LYS A 106 7.07 12.23 4.02
C LYS A 106 7.45 11.13 3.03
N LEU A 107 6.46 10.51 2.38
CA LEU A 107 6.68 9.45 1.41
C LEU A 107 7.00 9.98 0.01
N GLY A 108 6.75 11.26 -0.27
CA GLY A 108 6.83 11.81 -1.62
C GLY A 108 5.79 11.20 -2.58
N LEU A 109 4.66 10.72 -2.04
CA LEU A 109 3.59 10.09 -2.82
C LEU A 109 2.35 10.97 -2.74
N PRO A 110 1.80 11.47 -3.87
CA PRO A 110 0.55 12.21 -3.84
C PRO A 110 -0.59 11.29 -3.41
N TYR A 111 -1.50 11.81 -2.57
CA TYR A 111 -2.76 11.14 -2.24
C TYR A 111 -3.91 11.84 -2.93
N VAL A 112 -4.59 11.12 -3.81
CA VAL A 112 -5.82 11.59 -4.45
C VAL A 112 -6.92 10.62 -4.00
N PRO A 113 -7.86 11.04 -3.16
CA PRO A 113 -8.96 10.17 -2.76
C PRO A 113 -9.84 9.83 -3.96
N GLU A 114 -10.00 8.54 -4.24
CA GLU A 114 -10.82 8.04 -5.33
C GLU A 114 -11.56 6.76 -4.92
N ALA A 115 -12.68 6.50 -5.56
CA ALA A 115 -13.41 5.24 -5.42
C ALA A 115 -12.88 4.23 -6.44
N LEU A 116 -12.70 2.98 -6.02
CA LEU A 116 -12.40 1.89 -6.94
C LEU A 116 -13.69 1.30 -7.54
N PRO A 117 -13.61 0.71 -8.75
CA PRO A 117 -14.69 -0.10 -9.27
C PRO A 117 -14.82 -1.39 -8.43
N VAL A 118 -15.77 -1.39 -7.50
CA VAL A 118 -16.05 -2.51 -6.61
C VAL A 118 -17.43 -3.07 -6.90
N GLU A 119 -17.50 -4.39 -7.08
CA GLU A 119 -18.74 -5.14 -7.09
C GLU A 119 -18.89 -5.86 -5.76
N LEU A 120 -20.01 -5.64 -5.06
CA LEU A 120 -20.30 -6.31 -3.81
C LEU A 120 -21.03 -7.62 -4.11
N LEU A 121 -20.45 -8.72 -3.66
CA LEU A 121 -21.00 -10.06 -3.81
C LEU A 121 -21.45 -10.56 -2.43
N SER A 122 -22.63 -11.16 -2.38
CA SER A 122 -23.09 -11.89 -1.20
C SER A 122 -23.08 -13.39 -1.49
N LEU A 123 -22.71 -14.19 -0.48
CA LEU A 123 -22.83 -15.64 -0.52
C LEU A 123 -24.22 -16.12 -0.05
N SER A 124 -25.06 -15.20 0.42
CA SER A 124 -26.44 -15.43 0.87
C SER A 124 -27.38 -14.40 0.25
N ASP A 125 -28.65 -14.76 0.05
CA ASP A 125 -29.71 -13.83 -0.37
C ASP A 125 -30.20 -12.94 0.80
N GLU A 126 -29.38 -12.80 1.84
CA GLU A 126 -29.61 -11.93 3.00
C GLU A 126 -28.92 -10.57 2.81
#